data_AF-A0A815FQL3-F1
#
_entry.id   AF-A0A815FQL3-F1
#
_cell.length_a   1.000
_cell.length_b   1.000
_cell.length_c   1.000
_cell.angle_alpha   90.00
_cell.angle_beta   90.00
_cell.angle_gamma   90.00
#
_symmetry.space_group_name_H-M   'P 1'
#
loop_
_entity.id
_entity.type
_entity.pdbx_description
1 polymer ?
#
loop_
_entity_poly.entity_id
_entity_poly.type
_entity_poly.pdbx_seq_one_letter_code
_entity_poly.pdbx_strand_id
1 'polypeptide(L)'
;MSSHASTPRPLIRTEFPYAVEKLTQITVPLRDGVKLAGTIWLPKNETMESTVDTKFPAILEYLPYRKADGTSIRDEIRLKYLAGFGYVSVRIDIRGSGNSEGIFDDEYSCQEQADCTEILEWIAEQTWSNGKIVMFGKSWGGFNGLQMAALQPKYLAGVISAYSTDDRYSDDIHYCGGCIPASEACPPHPEYQGGIEAKSDLFAVWKDRLDNLVPLDTYWFKHQTRNSYWRHGKLFGFPSVQLSLSSNQPNALLCVRLCAIEPETCASILVARGILNLTHFNSHEHPEELEINKIYNIDVTLSGVCVRLSAGYRLRLAVSTAYWPFVWPSPQSATVTIHLNRSSPSVLILPRLAHKCSSKPDFDLPEIAPGLKVITIRDDSISSIRTFDEINEISTLKITKDNGCILYPDGHLFDETSESVYEINEYGPQTARVQIQRNA
;
A
#
# COMPACT_ATOMS: atom_id res chain seq x y z
N MET A 1 -33.07 10.07 -21.19
CA MET A 1 -31.64 9.71 -21.23
C MET A 1 -30.85 10.96 -20.89
N SER A 2 -30.25 11.07 -19.70
CA SER A 2 -29.38 12.20 -19.34
C SER A 2 -27.96 11.68 -19.13
N SER A 3 -27.01 12.24 -19.88
CA SER A 3 -25.59 11.92 -19.76
C SER A 3 -25.13 12.07 -18.31
N HIS A 4 -24.54 11.02 -17.76
CA HIS A 4 -23.72 11.18 -16.57
C HIS A 4 -22.57 12.10 -16.94
N ALA A 5 -22.39 13.19 -16.18
CA ALA A 5 -21.17 13.98 -16.27
C ALA A 5 -20.01 13.05 -15.90
N SER A 6 -19.18 12.71 -16.88
CA SER A 6 -18.10 11.75 -16.69
C SER A 6 -17.18 12.23 -15.58
N THR A 7 -16.91 11.37 -14.60
CA THR A 7 -15.76 11.51 -13.71
C THR A 7 -14.57 11.93 -14.56
N PRO A 8 -13.84 13.01 -14.23
CA PRO A 8 -12.75 13.49 -15.07
C PRO A 8 -11.75 12.36 -15.31
N ARG A 9 -11.76 11.85 -16.55
CA ARG A 9 -10.92 10.72 -16.94
C ARG A 9 -9.48 11.23 -17.07
N PRO A 10 -8.48 10.42 -16.70
CA PRO A 10 -7.09 10.77 -16.95
C PRO A 10 -6.88 11.00 -18.46
N LEU A 11 -5.98 11.91 -18.82
CA LEU A 11 -5.64 12.17 -20.21
C LEU A 11 -4.82 11.00 -20.74
N ILE A 12 -5.37 10.24 -21.70
CA ILE A 12 -4.64 9.14 -22.33
C ILE A 12 -3.72 9.73 -23.40
N ARG A 13 -2.40 9.65 -23.18
CA ARG A 13 -1.37 10.07 -24.15
C ARG A 13 -1.06 8.93 -25.11
N THR A 14 -1.41 9.10 -26.38
CA THR A 14 -1.10 8.16 -27.47
C THR A 14 0.00 8.64 -28.41
N GLU A 15 0.41 9.91 -28.29
CA GLU A 15 1.46 10.55 -29.08
C GLU A 15 2.68 10.79 -28.18
N PHE A 16 3.86 10.44 -28.68
CA PHE A 16 5.13 10.50 -27.95
C PHE A 16 6.20 11.17 -28.83
N PRO A 17 7.08 12.02 -28.28
CA PRO A 17 8.14 12.67 -29.05
C PRO A 17 9.20 11.68 -29.56
N TYR A 18 9.37 10.51 -28.94
CA TYR A 18 10.30 9.46 -29.36
C TYR A 18 9.59 8.14 -29.63
N ALA A 19 10.05 7.41 -30.64
CA ALA A 19 9.74 5.99 -30.79
C ALA A 19 10.48 5.18 -29.71
N VAL A 20 10.11 3.92 -29.48
CA VAL A 20 10.71 3.09 -28.41
C VAL A 20 11.10 1.71 -28.93
N GLU A 21 12.38 1.37 -28.77
CA GLU A 21 12.90 0.01 -28.97
C GLU A 21 12.98 -0.73 -27.63
N LYS A 22 12.59 -2.01 -27.62
CA LYS A 22 12.65 -2.87 -26.43
C LYS A 22 13.75 -3.92 -26.60
N LEU A 23 14.73 -3.93 -25.70
CA LEU A 23 15.83 -4.88 -25.64
C LEU A 23 15.59 -5.83 -24.47
N THR A 24 15.24 -7.10 -24.74
CA THR A 24 14.68 -8.04 -23.73
C THR A 24 15.69 -8.97 -23.06
N GLN A 25 16.90 -9.08 -23.60
CA GLN A 25 17.97 -9.97 -23.17
C GLN A 25 19.24 -9.18 -22.83
N ILE A 26 19.10 -8.13 -22.01
CA ILE A 26 20.25 -7.37 -21.53
C ILE A 26 20.90 -8.13 -20.38
N THR A 27 22.23 -8.11 -20.37
CA THR A 27 23.07 -8.76 -19.36
C THR A 27 23.99 -7.71 -18.76
N VAL A 28 23.89 -7.47 -17.45
CA VAL A 28 24.77 -6.58 -16.69
C VAL A 28 25.81 -7.44 -15.98
N PRO A 29 27.10 -7.41 -16.38
CA PRO A 29 28.16 -8.12 -15.68
C PRO A 29 28.61 -7.34 -14.44
N LEU A 30 28.63 -8.02 -13.30
CA LEU A 30 29.17 -7.49 -12.04
C LEU A 30 30.65 -7.86 -11.88
N ARG A 31 31.35 -7.15 -11.01
CA ARG A 31 32.80 -7.31 -10.76
C ARG A 31 33.19 -8.67 -10.17
N ASP A 32 32.26 -9.34 -9.49
CA ASP A 32 32.43 -10.70 -8.98
C ASP A 32 32.19 -11.80 -10.04
N GLY A 33 31.80 -11.40 -11.26
CA GLY A 33 31.52 -12.29 -12.39
C GLY A 33 30.07 -12.74 -12.52
N VAL A 34 29.19 -12.40 -11.58
CA VAL A 34 27.75 -12.67 -11.68
C VAL A 34 27.11 -11.78 -12.72
N LYS A 35 26.17 -12.34 -13.48
CA LYS A 35 25.43 -11.61 -14.51
C LYS A 35 23.97 -11.42 -14.14
N LEU A 36 23.52 -10.17 -14.14
CA LEU A 36 22.12 -9.82 -13.90
C LEU A 36 21.36 -9.64 -15.21
N ALA A 37 20.14 -10.15 -15.28
CA ALA A 37 19.28 -10.09 -16.44
C ALA A 37 18.39 -8.84 -16.40
N GLY A 38 18.28 -8.16 -17.54
CA GLY A 38 17.50 -6.93 -17.67
C GLY A 38 16.69 -6.80 -18.94
N THR A 39 15.81 -5.81 -18.95
CA THR A 39 15.08 -5.31 -20.12
C THR A 39 15.27 -3.79 -20.19
N ILE A 40 15.53 -3.26 -21.38
CA ILE A 40 15.65 -1.82 -21.63
C ILE A 40 14.58 -1.37 -22.62
N TRP A 41 13.94 -0.23 -22.37
CA TRP A 41 13.13 0.51 -23.33
C TRP A 41 13.90 1.79 -23.69
N LEU A 42 14.41 1.83 -24.92
CA LEU A 42 15.32 2.85 -25.43
C LEU A 42 14.58 3.83 -26.35
N PRO A 43 14.61 5.15 -26.08
CA PRO A 43 14.05 6.17 -26.97
C PRO A 43 14.80 6.22 -28.30
N LYS A 44 14.07 6.40 -29.41
CA LYS A 44 14.61 6.58 -30.76
C LYS A 44 14.06 7.87 -31.41
N ASN A 45 14.98 8.62 -32.03
CA ASN A 45 14.64 9.70 -32.96
C ASN A 45 14.29 9.10 -34.33
N GLU A 46 13.01 9.06 -34.69
CA GLU A 46 12.56 8.72 -36.05
C GLU A 46 12.28 9.97 -36.91
N THR A 47 12.16 11.14 -36.30
CA THR A 47 11.60 12.37 -36.91
C THR A 47 12.60 13.52 -37.09
N MET A 48 13.89 13.30 -36.82
CA MET A 48 14.98 14.25 -37.06
C MET A 48 16.09 13.55 -37.85
N GLU A 49 16.58 14.18 -38.91
CA GLU A 49 17.66 13.65 -39.75
C GLU A 49 18.88 13.29 -38.89
N SER A 50 19.44 12.10 -39.13
CA SER A 50 20.34 11.38 -38.22
C SER A 50 21.60 12.16 -37.84
N THR A 51 21.49 13.01 -36.83
CA THR A 51 22.57 13.83 -36.29
C THR A 51 22.41 13.97 -34.78
N VAL A 52 23.54 14.05 -34.07
CA VAL A 52 23.66 14.15 -32.61
C VAL A 52 23.28 12.87 -31.83
N ASP A 53 24.30 12.09 -31.48
CA ASP A 53 24.91 11.95 -30.12
C ASP A 53 24.02 12.25 -28.88
N THR A 54 22.71 11.99 -28.98
CA THR A 54 21.72 12.38 -27.98
C THR A 54 21.74 11.41 -26.82
N LYS A 55 22.26 11.89 -25.68
CA LYS A 55 22.37 11.13 -24.42
C LYS A 55 21.19 11.44 -23.52
N PHE A 56 20.47 10.39 -23.14
CA PHE A 56 19.24 10.46 -22.34
C PHE A 56 19.52 10.18 -20.86
N PRO A 57 18.70 10.73 -19.94
CA PRO A 57 18.66 10.27 -18.55
C PRO A 57 18.08 8.86 -18.47
N ALA A 58 18.47 8.10 -17.47
CA ALA A 58 17.97 6.75 -17.24
C ALA A 58 16.99 6.69 -16.05
N ILE A 59 16.06 5.75 -16.12
CA ILE A 59 15.15 5.40 -15.03
C ILE A 59 15.31 3.90 -14.73
N LEU A 60 15.68 3.55 -13.50
CA LEU A 60 15.96 2.18 -13.06
C LEU A 60 14.86 1.67 -12.11
N GLU A 61 14.30 0.50 -12.40
CA GLU A 61 13.54 -0.31 -11.43
C GLU A 61 14.24 -1.67 -11.22
N TYR A 62 14.72 -1.89 -10.00
CA TYR A 62 15.53 -3.01 -9.57
C TYR A 62 14.80 -3.70 -8.41
N LEU A 63 14.40 -4.96 -8.57
CA LEU A 63 13.56 -5.72 -7.60
C LEU A 63 13.44 -7.21 -8.01
N PRO A 64 13.09 -8.14 -7.09
CA PRO A 64 13.10 -9.60 -7.32
C PRO A 64 11.91 -10.16 -8.08
N TYR A 65 10.88 -9.37 -8.37
CA TYR A 65 9.72 -9.85 -9.11
C TYR A 65 10.11 -10.03 -10.58
N ARG A 66 10.19 -11.30 -11.03
CA ARG A 66 10.75 -11.68 -12.34
C ARG A 66 10.13 -10.85 -13.46
N LYS A 67 10.95 -10.16 -14.25
CA LYS A 67 10.53 -9.21 -15.31
C LYS A 67 9.67 -9.80 -16.45
N ALA A 68 9.50 -11.14 -16.48
CA ALA A 68 8.69 -11.87 -17.45
C ALA A 68 7.33 -12.33 -16.90
N ASP A 69 7.07 -12.15 -15.60
CA ASP A 69 5.88 -12.68 -14.92
C ASP A 69 4.86 -11.54 -14.66
N GLY A 70 4.18 -11.53 -13.50
CA GLY A 70 3.07 -10.63 -13.20
C GLY A 70 3.36 -9.11 -13.22
N THR A 71 4.62 -8.66 -13.25
CA THR A 71 4.93 -7.24 -13.48
C THR A 71 5.03 -6.86 -14.95
N SER A 72 5.16 -7.81 -15.88
CA SER A 72 5.44 -7.57 -17.30
C SER A 72 4.48 -6.57 -17.98
N ILE A 73 3.16 -6.67 -17.71
CA ILE A 73 2.15 -5.73 -18.21
C ILE A 73 2.42 -4.31 -17.70
N ARG A 74 2.62 -4.18 -16.37
CA ARG A 74 2.86 -2.91 -15.68
C ARG A 74 4.12 -2.25 -16.24
N ASP A 75 5.15 -3.05 -16.48
CA ASP A 75 6.46 -2.64 -16.94
C ASP A 75 6.38 -2.17 -18.40
N GLU A 76 5.76 -2.96 -19.29
CA GLU A 76 5.54 -2.59 -20.70
C GLU A 76 4.70 -1.31 -20.85
N ILE A 77 3.72 -1.06 -19.98
CA ILE A 77 2.91 0.16 -20.02
C ILE A 77 3.73 1.37 -19.51
N ARG A 78 4.38 1.26 -18.35
CA ARG A 78 5.01 2.40 -17.66
C ARG A 78 6.38 2.76 -18.22
N LEU A 79 7.24 1.77 -18.44
CA LEU A 79 8.63 1.98 -18.87
C LEU A 79 8.68 2.43 -20.33
N LYS A 80 7.77 1.92 -21.17
CA LYS A 80 7.60 2.41 -22.54
C LYS A 80 7.07 3.84 -22.60
N TYR A 81 6.13 4.21 -21.73
CA TYR A 81 5.63 5.58 -21.64
C TYR A 81 6.76 6.57 -21.33
N LEU A 82 7.57 6.26 -20.32
CA LEU A 82 8.74 7.07 -19.95
C LEU A 82 9.77 7.14 -21.08
N ALA A 83 10.02 6.03 -21.78
CA ALA A 83 10.87 6.01 -22.96
C ALA A 83 10.32 6.86 -24.12
N GLY A 84 9.00 6.88 -24.33
CA GLY A 84 8.36 7.76 -25.30
C GLY A 84 8.62 9.25 -25.05
N PHE A 85 8.90 9.64 -23.80
CA PHE A 85 9.27 11.01 -23.42
C PHE A 85 10.79 11.27 -23.30
N GLY A 86 11.65 10.32 -23.70
CA GLY A 86 13.09 10.50 -23.74
C GLY A 86 13.84 10.10 -22.47
N TYR A 87 13.35 9.11 -21.72
CA TYR A 87 14.06 8.49 -20.60
C TYR A 87 14.40 7.02 -20.91
N VAL A 88 15.66 6.60 -20.79
CA VAL A 88 15.99 5.18 -20.97
C VAL A 88 15.51 4.40 -19.76
N SER A 89 14.47 3.60 -19.95
CA SER A 89 13.89 2.84 -18.85
C SER A 89 14.54 1.46 -18.76
N VAL A 90 15.04 1.10 -17.58
CA VAL A 90 15.85 -0.09 -17.31
C VAL A 90 15.18 -0.88 -16.19
N ARG A 91 14.86 -2.16 -16.45
CA ARG A 91 14.29 -3.10 -15.47
C ARG A 91 15.28 -4.26 -15.29
N ILE A 92 15.77 -4.49 -14.08
CA ILE A 92 16.75 -5.56 -13.78
C ILE A 92 16.25 -6.48 -12.67
N ASP A 93 16.23 -7.78 -12.93
CA ASP A 93 15.98 -8.80 -11.90
C ASP A 93 17.19 -8.84 -10.94
N ILE A 94 16.97 -8.77 -9.62
CA ILE A 94 18.08 -8.81 -8.66
C ILE A 94 18.79 -10.18 -8.69
N ARG A 95 20.01 -10.23 -8.13
CA ARG A 95 20.80 -11.45 -7.96
C ARG A 95 19.95 -12.62 -7.43
N GLY A 96 20.07 -13.79 -8.05
CA GLY A 96 19.33 -15.00 -7.67
C GLY A 96 17.81 -14.96 -7.95
N SER A 97 17.30 -13.95 -8.67
CA SER A 97 15.89 -13.84 -9.06
C SER A 97 15.72 -13.80 -10.59
N GLY A 98 14.56 -14.22 -11.10
CA GLY A 98 14.27 -14.15 -12.52
C GLY A 98 15.24 -14.97 -13.37
N ASN A 99 15.90 -14.29 -14.31
CA ASN A 99 16.97 -14.86 -15.14
C ASN A 99 18.39 -14.42 -14.69
N SER A 100 18.53 -13.75 -13.54
CA SER A 100 19.82 -13.32 -12.99
C SER A 100 20.56 -14.47 -12.32
N GLU A 101 21.88 -14.50 -12.50
CA GLU A 101 22.77 -15.47 -11.84
C GLU A 101 22.93 -15.14 -10.33
N GLY A 102 23.65 -16.01 -9.60
CA GLY A 102 23.96 -15.82 -8.18
C GLY A 102 22.89 -16.34 -7.22
N ILE A 103 22.98 -15.92 -5.95
CA ILE A 103 22.07 -16.32 -4.86
C ILE A 103 21.56 -15.04 -4.19
N PHE A 104 20.27 -15.02 -3.90
CA PHE A 104 19.61 -14.02 -3.09
C PHE A 104 19.84 -14.35 -1.60
N ASP A 105 20.43 -13.43 -0.82
CA ASP A 105 20.89 -13.67 0.55
C ASP A 105 19.90 -13.19 1.63
N ASP A 106 19.41 -11.94 1.50
CA ASP A 106 18.33 -11.38 2.34
C ASP A 106 17.66 -10.19 1.63
N GLU A 107 16.48 -9.78 2.09
CA GLU A 107 15.78 -8.59 1.60
C GLU A 107 16.55 -7.31 1.94
N TYR A 108 16.82 -6.49 0.91
CA TYR A 108 17.59 -5.25 1.01
C TYR A 108 19.02 -5.40 1.52
N SER A 109 19.65 -6.55 1.27
CA SER A 109 20.98 -6.86 1.77
C SER A 109 22.05 -5.85 1.31
N CYS A 110 23.19 -5.84 2.01
CA CYS A 110 24.36 -5.06 1.57
C CYS A 110 24.85 -5.52 0.18
N GLN A 111 24.61 -6.78 -0.21
CA GLN A 111 24.92 -7.27 -1.55
C GLN A 111 23.96 -6.69 -2.59
N GLU A 112 22.64 -6.62 -2.31
CA GLU A 112 21.67 -5.96 -3.20
C GLU A 112 22.08 -4.51 -3.49
N GLN A 113 22.52 -3.78 -2.45
CA GLN A 113 22.94 -2.37 -2.56
C GLN A 113 24.29 -2.21 -3.29
N ALA A 114 25.23 -3.14 -3.09
CA ALA A 114 26.50 -3.17 -3.84
C ALA A 114 26.27 -3.43 -5.33
N ASP A 115 25.48 -4.46 -5.66
CA ASP A 115 25.07 -4.78 -7.03
C ASP A 115 24.37 -3.59 -7.69
N CYS A 116 23.50 -2.88 -6.95
CA CYS A 116 22.83 -1.69 -7.44
C CYS A 116 23.82 -0.54 -7.75
N THR A 117 24.87 -0.39 -6.95
CA THR A 117 25.94 0.59 -7.23
C THR A 117 26.65 0.28 -8.55
N GLU A 118 26.99 -0.99 -8.80
CA GLU A 118 27.62 -1.43 -10.05
C GLU A 118 26.67 -1.31 -11.25
N ILE A 119 25.37 -1.58 -11.09
CA ILE A 119 24.35 -1.30 -12.10
C ILE A 119 24.33 0.19 -12.48
N LEU A 120 24.39 1.10 -11.51
CA LEU A 120 24.40 2.55 -11.76
C LEU A 120 25.66 2.98 -12.52
N GLU A 121 26.82 2.41 -12.21
CA GLU A 121 28.04 2.62 -12.98
C GLU A 121 27.90 2.09 -14.42
N TRP A 122 27.45 0.85 -14.58
CA TRP A 122 27.25 0.22 -15.90
C TRP A 122 26.27 1.02 -16.78
N ILE A 123 25.16 1.51 -16.21
CA ILE A 123 24.19 2.38 -16.91
C ILE A 123 24.86 3.70 -17.33
N ALA A 124 25.70 4.29 -16.49
CA ALA A 124 26.35 5.57 -16.80
C ALA A 124 27.42 5.45 -17.91
N GLU A 125 28.02 4.28 -18.09
CA GLU A 125 29.00 3.99 -19.14
C GLU A 125 28.38 3.73 -20.52
N GLN A 126 27.06 3.49 -20.60
CA GLN A 126 26.39 3.23 -21.89
C GLN A 126 26.42 4.45 -22.82
N THR A 127 26.57 4.20 -24.13
CA THR A 127 26.67 5.27 -25.15
C THR A 127 25.45 6.20 -25.16
N TRP A 128 24.26 5.65 -24.93
CA TRP A 128 22.98 6.37 -24.85
C TRP A 128 22.78 7.16 -23.54
N SER A 129 23.63 6.97 -22.52
CA SER A 129 23.43 7.52 -21.19
C SER A 129 24.09 8.89 -21.03
N ASN A 130 23.41 9.83 -20.35
CA ASN A 130 23.99 11.08 -19.89
C ASN A 130 24.53 11.04 -18.45
N GLY A 131 24.55 9.85 -17.83
CA GLY A 131 25.06 9.65 -16.47
C GLY A 131 24.16 10.14 -15.34
N LYS A 132 22.92 10.59 -15.63
CA LYS A 132 21.90 10.89 -14.62
C LYS A 132 20.88 9.76 -14.57
N ILE A 133 20.80 9.09 -13.44
CA ILE A 133 19.91 7.94 -13.24
C ILE A 133 18.93 8.25 -12.11
N VAL A 134 17.64 7.99 -12.33
CA VAL A 134 16.63 8.04 -11.27
C VAL A 134 16.21 6.61 -10.95
N MET A 135 16.24 6.22 -9.68
CA MET A 135 15.59 4.97 -9.26
C MET A 135 14.11 5.24 -8.99
N PHE A 136 13.25 4.29 -9.38
CA PHE A 136 11.83 4.35 -9.02
C PHE A 136 11.28 2.96 -8.72
N GLY A 137 10.21 2.92 -7.93
CA GLY A 137 9.46 1.69 -7.76
C GLY A 137 8.32 1.81 -6.76
N LYS A 138 7.60 0.70 -6.64
CA LYS A 138 6.59 0.49 -5.59
C LYS A 138 7.07 -0.62 -4.65
N SER A 139 6.85 -0.48 -3.34
CA SER A 139 7.27 -1.49 -2.36
C SER A 139 8.78 -1.70 -2.50
N TRP A 140 9.28 -2.88 -2.90
CA TRP A 140 10.71 -3.18 -3.01
C TRP A 140 11.53 -2.11 -3.74
N GLY A 141 11.11 -1.71 -4.95
CA GLY A 141 11.80 -0.68 -5.73
C GLY A 141 11.68 0.75 -5.14
N GLY A 142 10.83 0.93 -4.14
CA GLY A 142 10.74 2.15 -3.32
C GLY A 142 11.67 2.09 -2.11
N PHE A 143 11.70 0.98 -1.38
CA PHE A 143 12.60 0.73 -0.25
C PHE A 143 14.07 0.81 -0.68
N ASN A 144 14.47 0.02 -1.68
CA ASN A 144 15.86 0.01 -2.13
C ASN A 144 16.26 1.35 -2.77
N GLY A 145 15.33 2.06 -3.42
CA GLY A 145 15.53 3.44 -3.85
C GLY A 145 15.94 4.36 -2.69
N LEU A 146 15.20 4.34 -1.57
CA LEU A 146 15.52 5.16 -0.39
C LEU A 146 16.87 4.78 0.24
N GLN A 147 17.21 3.49 0.29
CA GLN A 147 18.51 3.03 0.79
C GLN A 147 19.67 3.46 -0.13
N MET A 148 19.51 3.33 -1.44
CA MET A 148 20.50 3.83 -2.41
C MET A 148 20.64 5.36 -2.34
N ALA A 149 19.56 6.10 -2.06
CA ALA A 149 19.67 7.54 -1.79
C ALA A 149 20.52 7.85 -0.54
N ALA A 150 20.44 7.03 0.51
CA ALA A 150 21.26 7.19 1.71
C ALA A 150 22.76 6.90 1.45
N LEU A 151 23.08 5.99 0.52
CA LEU A 151 24.46 5.71 0.07
C LEU A 151 25.05 6.80 -0.85
N GLN A 152 24.22 7.66 -1.44
CA GLN A 152 24.62 8.75 -2.35
C GLN A 152 25.58 8.32 -3.50
N PRO A 153 25.30 7.22 -4.23
CA PRO A 153 26.17 6.76 -5.31
C PRO A 153 26.22 7.77 -6.46
N LYS A 154 27.41 7.93 -7.04
CA LYS A 154 27.80 9.01 -7.97
C LYS A 154 26.80 9.37 -9.08
N TYR A 155 26.09 8.39 -9.64
CA TYR A 155 25.22 8.56 -10.81
C TYR A 155 23.72 8.63 -10.46
N LEU A 156 23.34 8.47 -9.20
CA LEU A 156 21.95 8.57 -8.74
C LEU A 156 21.56 10.05 -8.59
N ALA A 157 20.77 10.54 -9.53
CA ALA A 157 20.28 11.92 -9.60
C ALA A 157 18.97 12.15 -8.83
N GLY A 158 18.27 11.09 -8.42
CA GLY A 158 17.04 11.18 -7.64
C GLY A 158 16.35 9.84 -7.44
N VAL A 159 15.32 9.82 -6.59
CA VAL A 159 14.52 8.63 -6.27
C VAL A 159 13.04 8.98 -6.23
N ILE A 160 12.20 8.12 -6.81
CA ILE A 160 10.74 8.19 -6.74
C ILE A 160 10.25 6.92 -6.03
N SER A 161 10.08 6.99 -4.71
CA SER A 161 9.50 5.90 -3.93
C SER A 161 7.97 6.03 -3.82
N ALA A 162 7.26 4.90 -3.93
CA ALA A 162 5.83 4.80 -3.67
C ALA A 162 5.52 3.55 -2.82
N TYR A 163 4.67 3.71 -1.79
CA TYR A 163 4.28 2.59 -0.90
C TYR A 163 5.50 1.83 -0.33
N SER A 164 6.49 2.55 0.19
CA SER A 164 7.56 2.03 1.05
C SER A 164 7.60 2.84 2.35
N THR A 165 8.41 2.40 3.31
CA THR A 165 8.71 3.10 4.56
C THR A 165 10.23 3.12 4.79
N ASP A 166 10.72 3.94 5.72
CA ASP A 166 12.06 3.87 6.30
C ASP A 166 12.12 2.98 7.56
N ASP A 167 10.97 2.65 8.16
CA ASP A 167 10.85 1.68 9.25
C ASP A 167 10.31 0.31 8.77
N ARG A 168 11.23 -0.59 8.37
CA ARG A 168 10.91 -1.96 7.95
C ARG A 168 10.32 -2.83 9.07
N TYR A 169 10.44 -2.44 10.33
CA TYR A 169 9.87 -3.23 11.43
C TYR A 169 8.42 -2.85 11.69
N SER A 170 8.09 -1.56 11.79
CA SER A 170 6.76 -1.14 12.25
C SER A 170 5.71 -1.04 11.14
N ASP A 171 6.13 -0.68 9.92
CA ASP A 171 5.26 -0.17 8.85
C ASP A 171 5.35 -0.96 7.51
N ASP A 172 6.05 -2.09 7.51
CA ASP A 172 6.19 -3.01 6.36
C ASP A 172 5.40 -4.32 6.58
N ILE A 173 5.59 -5.33 5.73
CA ILE A 173 4.86 -6.62 5.79
C ILE A 173 5.28 -7.53 6.96
N HIS A 174 6.48 -7.33 7.50
CA HIS A 174 7.13 -8.22 8.48
C HIS A 174 6.48 -8.22 9.87
N TYR A 175 6.29 -7.03 10.45
CA TYR A 175 5.67 -6.85 11.76
C TYR A 175 4.72 -5.65 11.71
N CYS A 176 3.67 -5.72 12.52
CA CYS A 176 2.73 -4.62 12.77
C CYS A 176 2.59 -4.48 14.29
N GLY A 177 3.26 -3.49 14.88
CA GLY A 177 3.29 -3.29 16.33
C GLY A 177 3.82 -4.51 17.11
N GLY A 178 4.82 -5.20 16.58
CA GLY A 178 5.40 -6.41 17.21
C GLY A 178 4.58 -7.70 17.04
N CYS A 179 3.55 -7.70 16.18
CA CYS A 179 2.88 -8.92 15.74
C CYS A 179 3.24 -9.26 14.29
N ILE A 180 3.46 -10.54 13.98
CA ILE A 180 3.61 -11.01 12.59
C ILE A 180 2.25 -10.97 11.89
N PRO A 181 2.10 -10.26 10.75
CA PRO A 181 0.91 -10.35 9.91
C PRO A 181 0.79 -11.77 9.33
N ALA A 182 -0.36 -12.40 9.51
CA ALA A 182 -0.63 -13.70 8.90
C ALA A 182 -0.84 -13.60 7.37
N SER A 183 -0.75 -12.39 6.81
CA SER A 183 -0.65 -12.12 5.37
C SER A 183 0.67 -12.57 4.74
N GLU A 184 1.74 -12.84 5.51
CA GLU A 184 2.92 -13.55 5.00
C GLU A 184 2.56 -14.92 4.40
N ALA A 185 1.42 -15.48 4.82
CA ALA A 185 0.85 -16.68 4.26
C ALA A 185 -0.29 -16.43 3.24
N CYS A 186 -0.31 -15.28 2.55
CA CYS A 186 -1.33 -14.94 1.55
C CYS A 186 -0.78 -14.07 0.39
N PRO A 187 -1.12 -14.35 -0.89
CA PRO A 187 -0.81 -13.41 -1.98
C PRO A 187 -1.52 -12.05 -1.80
N PRO A 188 -0.95 -10.94 -2.31
CA PRO A 188 -1.53 -9.60 -2.16
C PRO A 188 -2.93 -9.49 -2.80
N HIS A 189 -3.83 -8.78 -2.11
CA HIS A 189 -5.26 -8.67 -2.44
C HIS A 189 -5.57 -7.45 -3.33
N PRO A 190 -6.01 -7.63 -4.59
CA PRO A 190 -6.52 -6.55 -5.42
C PRO A 190 -8.05 -6.48 -5.28
N GLU A 191 -8.56 -5.56 -4.44
CA GLU A 191 -9.85 -4.85 -4.63
C GLU A 191 -10.26 -4.05 -3.39
N TYR A 192 -10.35 -2.72 -3.54
CA TYR A 192 -11.11 -1.82 -2.65
C TYR A 192 -11.45 -0.53 -3.41
N GLN A 193 -12.63 -0.48 -4.05
CA GLN A 193 -13.40 0.75 -4.36
C GLN A 193 -14.73 0.43 -5.06
N GLY A 194 -15.87 0.76 -4.44
CA GLY A 194 -17.22 0.61 -5.02
C GLY A 194 -17.91 1.96 -5.30
N GLY A 195 -18.92 1.98 -6.19
CA GLY A 195 -19.83 3.12 -6.46
C GLY A 195 -21.26 2.90 -5.91
N ILE A 196 -22.34 3.65 -6.17
CA ILE A 196 -22.73 5.00 -6.68
C ILE A 196 -24.30 5.01 -6.75
N GLU A 197 -24.93 6.22 -6.91
CA GLU A 197 -26.38 6.60 -7.05
C GLU A 197 -27.17 6.68 -5.69
N ALA A 198 -28.13 7.60 -5.45
CA ALA A 198 -28.48 8.82 -6.21
C ALA A 198 -29.48 9.85 -5.60
N LYS A 199 -29.44 11.04 -6.22
CA LYS A 199 -30.53 12.00 -6.57
C LYS A 199 -31.55 12.49 -5.50
N SER A 200 -31.60 13.81 -5.30
CA SER A 200 -32.71 14.66 -5.80
C SER A 200 -32.53 16.19 -5.56
N ASP A 201 -33.29 16.97 -6.34
CA ASP A 201 -33.47 18.44 -6.47
C ASP A 201 -32.66 19.43 -5.58
N LEU A 202 -31.60 20.01 -6.17
CA LEU A 202 -30.77 21.06 -5.56
C LEU A 202 -31.26 22.50 -5.83
N PHE A 203 -32.13 22.75 -6.80
CA PHE A 203 -32.43 24.12 -7.25
C PHE A 203 -33.47 24.80 -6.37
N ALA A 204 -34.53 24.07 -5.99
CA ALA A 204 -35.50 24.53 -4.99
C ALA A 204 -34.81 24.86 -3.66
N VAL A 205 -33.89 23.98 -3.23
CA VAL A 205 -33.07 24.13 -2.01
C VAL A 205 -32.11 25.33 -2.10
N TRP A 206 -31.60 25.67 -3.28
CA TRP A 206 -30.74 26.85 -3.46
C TRP A 206 -31.53 28.16 -3.38
N LYS A 207 -32.73 28.20 -3.97
CA LYS A 207 -33.59 29.38 -3.92
C LYS A 207 -34.10 29.66 -2.50
N ASP A 208 -34.60 28.64 -1.81
CA ASP A 208 -35.00 28.73 -0.39
C ASP A 208 -33.89 29.29 0.51
N ARG A 209 -32.63 28.91 0.24
CA ARG A 209 -31.46 29.44 0.96
C ARG A 209 -31.16 30.90 0.65
N LEU A 210 -31.41 31.38 -0.56
CA LEU A 210 -31.24 32.81 -0.89
C LEU A 210 -32.33 33.65 -0.23
N ASP A 211 -33.58 33.17 -0.26
CA ASP A 211 -34.75 33.88 0.26
C ASP A 211 -34.76 33.93 1.81
N ASN A 212 -34.10 32.99 2.49
CA ASN A 212 -34.07 32.89 3.97
C ASN A 212 -32.69 33.12 4.63
N LEU A 213 -31.65 33.57 3.89
CA LEU A 213 -30.31 33.71 4.48
C LEU A 213 -30.22 34.93 5.44
N VAL A 214 -30.08 34.67 6.74
CA VAL A 214 -29.66 35.69 7.72
C VAL A 214 -28.14 35.85 7.67
N PRO A 215 -27.59 37.08 7.54
CA PRO A 215 -26.15 37.33 7.52
C PRO A 215 -25.40 36.72 8.73
N LEU A 216 -24.35 35.95 8.43
CA LEU A 216 -23.67 35.07 9.40
C LEU A 216 -22.81 35.82 10.43
N ASP A 217 -22.43 37.06 10.13
CA ASP A 217 -21.77 37.99 11.05
C ASP A 217 -22.60 38.22 12.32
N THR A 218 -23.94 38.26 12.22
CA THR A 218 -24.85 38.36 13.38
C THR A 218 -24.74 37.17 14.35
N TYR A 219 -24.24 36.02 13.89
CA TYR A 219 -23.93 34.86 14.72
C TYR A 219 -22.46 34.86 15.18
N TRP A 220 -21.51 35.29 14.34
CA TRP A 220 -20.09 35.37 14.69
C TRP A 220 -19.81 36.32 15.87
N PHE A 221 -20.52 37.46 15.93
CA PHE A 221 -20.43 38.38 17.07
C PHE A 221 -20.84 37.75 18.41
N LYS A 222 -21.58 36.62 18.41
CA LYS A 222 -22.02 35.89 19.61
C LYS A 222 -21.05 34.77 20.03
N HIS A 223 -20.03 34.46 19.22
CA HIS A 223 -19.12 33.32 19.45
C HIS A 223 -17.63 33.73 19.49
N GLN A 224 -17.33 34.87 20.11
CA GLN A 224 -15.98 35.49 20.13
C GLN A 224 -14.89 34.68 20.87
N THR A 225 -15.22 33.57 21.53
CA THR A 225 -14.28 32.67 22.22
C THR A 225 -14.32 31.26 21.64
N ARG A 226 -13.27 30.45 21.87
CA ARG A 226 -13.10 29.08 21.30
C ARG A 226 -14.01 28.02 21.96
N ASN A 227 -15.31 28.29 21.96
CA ASN A 227 -16.39 27.42 22.44
C ASN A 227 -16.76 26.31 21.41
N SER A 228 -17.83 25.57 21.68
CA SER A 228 -18.31 24.44 20.87
C SER A 228 -18.67 24.79 19.42
N TYR A 229 -19.03 26.04 19.13
CA TYR A 229 -19.30 26.53 17.76
C TYR A 229 -18.16 26.20 16.78
N TRP A 230 -16.91 26.36 17.24
CA TRP A 230 -15.71 26.23 16.42
C TRP A 230 -15.18 24.79 16.24
N ARG A 231 -15.90 23.75 16.70
CA ARG A 231 -15.37 22.38 16.85
C ARG A 231 -15.93 21.32 15.89
N HIS A 232 -15.99 21.56 14.58
CA HIS A 232 -16.41 20.57 13.54
C HIS A 232 -15.48 20.63 12.31
N GLY A 233 -15.00 19.57 11.64
CA GLY A 233 -15.16 18.11 11.78
C GLY A 233 -14.51 17.38 10.58
N LYS A 234 -13.20 17.12 10.64
CA LYS A 234 -12.38 16.43 9.62
C LYS A 234 -11.26 15.65 10.30
N LEU A 235 -10.89 14.47 9.80
CA LEU A 235 -9.76 13.68 10.31
C LEU A 235 -8.60 13.71 9.31
N PHE A 236 -7.40 14.07 9.79
CA PHE A 236 -6.17 14.11 9.00
C PHE A 236 -4.96 13.83 9.90
N GLY A 237 -4.24 12.73 9.65
CA GLY A 237 -3.09 12.27 10.43
C GLY A 237 -3.31 10.88 11.01
N PHE A 238 -2.50 10.48 11.99
CA PHE A 238 -2.58 9.20 12.69
C PHE A 238 -3.48 9.33 13.93
N PRO A 239 -4.62 8.60 14.01
CA PRO A 239 -5.35 8.46 15.26
C PRO A 239 -4.57 7.60 16.23
N SER A 240 -4.76 7.81 17.53
CA SER A 240 -4.23 6.90 18.55
C SER A 240 -5.28 6.62 19.61
N VAL A 241 -5.12 5.53 20.34
CA VAL A 241 -5.98 5.17 21.47
C VAL A 241 -5.10 4.90 22.67
N GLN A 242 -5.28 5.69 23.72
CA GLN A 242 -4.66 5.46 25.01
C GLN A 242 -5.62 4.57 25.81
N LEU A 243 -5.18 3.38 26.20
CA LEU A 243 -6.00 2.44 26.99
C LEU A 243 -5.33 2.18 28.35
N SER A 244 -6.08 2.38 29.42
CA SER A 244 -5.74 1.82 30.72
C SER A 244 -6.24 0.37 30.74
N LEU A 245 -5.34 -0.61 30.79
CA LEU A 245 -5.69 -2.02 30.63
C LEU A 245 -4.86 -2.95 31.53
N SER A 246 -5.33 -4.18 31.71
CA SER A 246 -4.59 -5.27 32.35
C SER A 246 -4.84 -6.60 31.62
N SER A 247 -3.85 -7.48 31.59
CA SER A 247 -3.94 -8.82 30.98
C SER A 247 -3.86 -9.91 32.04
N ASN A 248 -4.58 -11.02 31.86
CA ASN A 248 -4.41 -12.22 32.70
C ASN A 248 -3.23 -13.11 32.25
N GLN A 249 -2.53 -12.76 31.17
CA GLN A 249 -1.36 -13.44 30.63
C GLN A 249 -0.18 -12.46 30.43
N PRO A 250 1.08 -12.94 30.47
CA PRO A 250 2.27 -12.11 30.23
C PRO A 250 2.40 -11.60 28.79
N ASN A 251 1.80 -12.29 27.82
CA ASN A 251 1.71 -11.87 26.42
C ASN A 251 0.24 -11.85 25.99
N ALA A 252 -0.17 -10.79 25.29
CA ALA A 252 -1.46 -10.69 24.64
C ALA A 252 -1.37 -9.78 23.40
N LEU A 253 -2.13 -10.11 22.36
CA LEU A 253 -2.37 -9.23 21.23
C LEU A 253 -3.48 -8.23 21.58
N LEU A 254 -3.36 -7.01 21.06
CA LEU A 254 -4.41 -5.98 21.10
C LEU A 254 -4.63 -5.43 19.69
N CYS A 255 -5.80 -5.70 19.11
CA CYS A 255 -6.25 -5.14 17.84
C CYS A 255 -7.31 -4.06 18.10
N VAL A 256 -7.05 -2.85 17.60
CA VAL A 256 -7.92 -1.67 17.74
C VAL A 256 -8.37 -1.21 16.36
N ARG A 257 -9.69 -1.17 16.13
CA ARG A 257 -10.28 -0.75 14.86
C ARG A 257 -11.20 0.45 15.07
N LEU A 258 -10.86 1.56 14.43
CA LEU A 258 -11.75 2.70 14.28
C LEU A 258 -12.62 2.46 13.05
N CYS A 259 -13.94 2.41 13.24
CA CYS A 259 -14.91 2.24 12.18
C CYS A 259 -15.85 3.45 12.11
N ALA A 260 -16.32 3.75 10.90
CA ALA A 260 -17.47 4.61 10.68
C ALA A 260 -18.70 3.73 10.42
N ILE A 261 -19.75 3.91 11.21
CA ILE A 261 -21.06 3.29 11.00
C ILE A 261 -21.86 4.22 10.11
N GLU A 262 -22.21 3.73 8.94
CA GLU A 262 -23.04 4.40 7.94
C GLU A 262 -24.51 4.44 8.44
N PRO A 263 -25.21 5.59 8.35
CA PRO A 263 -26.46 5.80 9.09
C PRO A 263 -27.70 5.09 8.53
N GLU A 264 -27.71 4.67 7.28
CA GLU A 264 -28.87 4.10 6.59
C GLU A 264 -28.80 2.58 6.57
N THR A 265 -27.67 2.02 6.15
CA THR A 265 -27.42 0.57 6.07
C THR A 265 -26.88 -0.02 7.37
N CYS A 266 -26.47 0.82 8.32
CA CYS A 266 -25.67 0.43 9.50
C CYS A 266 -24.34 -0.28 9.15
N ALA A 267 -23.88 -0.18 7.90
CA ALA A 267 -22.63 -0.78 7.46
C ALA A 267 -21.44 -0.23 8.27
N SER A 268 -20.57 -1.12 8.73
CA SER A 268 -19.37 -0.73 9.47
C SER A 268 -18.15 -0.68 8.55
N ILE A 269 -17.81 0.54 8.12
CA ILE A 269 -16.66 0.82 7.27
C ILE A 269 -15.42 0.95 8.15
N LEU A 270 -14.34 0.22 7.85
CA LEU A 270 -13.05 0.40 8.53
C LEU A 270 -12.43 1.75 8.13
N VAL A 271 -12.06 2.56 9.11
CA VAL A 271 -11.44 3.88 8.91
C VAL A 271 -9.96 3.84 9.25
N ALA A 272 -9.59 3.26 10.40
CA ALA A 272 -8.21 3.05 10.81
C ALA A 272 -8.07 1.76 11.62
N ARG A 273 -6.87 1.19 11.65
CA ARG A 273 -6.53 0.02 12.47
C ARG A 273 -5.16 0.22 13.10
N GLY A 274 -5.04 -0.17 14.37
CA GLY A 274 -3.77 -0.36 15.08
C GLY A 274 -3.73 -1.77 15.65
N ILE A 275 -2.54 -2.36 15.66
CA ILE A 275 -2.25 -3.69 16.17
C ILE A 275 -1.03 -3.52 17.08
N LEU A 276 -1.06 -4.14 18.26
CA LEU A 276 0.05 -4.11 19.20
C LEU A 276 0.15 -5.45 19.92
N ASN A 277 1.31 -6.10 19.85
CA ASN A 277 1.70 -7.12 20.81
C ASN A 277 2.01 -6.40 22.13
N LEU A 278 1.24 -6.70 23.19
CA LEU A 278 1.35 -5.97 24.45
C LEU A 278 2.68 -6.19 25.18
N THR A 279 3.56 -7.11 24.75
CA THR A 279 4.95 -7.14 25.27
C THR A 279 5.81 -5.99 24.74
N HIS A 280 5.40 -5.31 23.67
CA HIS A 280 6.08 -4.15 23.10
C HIS A 280 5.44 -2.81 23.54
N PHE A 281 4.71 -2.79 24.66
CA PHE A 281 3.98 -1.61 25.14
C PHE A 281 4.87 -0.40 25.46
N ASN A 282 6.17 -0.64 25.69
CA ASN A 282 7.18 0.34 26.08
C ASN A 282 8.28 0.48 25.01
N SER A 283 8.68 -0.61 24.36
CA SER A 283 9.70 -0.62 23.31
C SER A 283 9.46 -1.74 22.29
N HIS A 284 9.69 -1.45 21.01
CA HIS A 284 9.77 -2.48 19.97
C HIS A 284 11.12 -3.21 19.95
N GLU A 285 12.20 -2.55 20.37
CA GLU A 285 13.57 -3.09 20.43
C GLU A 285 13.81 -3.99 21.65
N HIS A 286 13.14 -3.68 22.77
CA HIS A 286 13.29 -4.38 24.05
C HIS A 286 11.90 -4.77 24.59
N PRO A 287 11.23 -5.79 24.01
CA PRO A 287 9.95 -6.26 24.53
C PRO A 287 10.12 -6.86 25.94
N GLU A 288 9.15 -6.60 26.81
CA GLU A 288 9.10 -7.10 28.18
C GLU A 288 7.73 -7.71 28.48
N GLU A 289 7.68 -8.76 29.30
CA GLU A 289 6.42 -9.42 29.64
C GLU A 289 5.54 -8.54 30.55
N LEU A 290 4.22 -8.64 30.37
CA LEU A 290 3.27 -8.02 31.30
C LEU A 290 3.28 -8.76 32.64
N GLU A 291 3.31 -8.01 33.74
CA GLU A 291 2.94 -8.56 35.04
C GLU A 291 1.42 -8.85 35.05
N ILE A 292 1.07 -10.10 35.37
CA ILE A 292 -0.32 -10.57 35.35
C ILE A 292 -1.21 -9.69 36.22
N ASN A 293 -2.31 -9.21 35.64
CA ASN A 293 -3.31 -8.29 36.21
C ASN A 293 -2.79 -6.91 36.67
N LYS A 294 -1.53 -6.55 36.43
CA LYS A 294 -1.06 -5.17 36.61
C LYS A 294 -1.72 -4.25 35.57
N ILE A 295 -2.03 -3.02 35.99
CA ILE A 295 -2.63 -2.00 35.12
C ILE A 295 -1.53 -1.20 34.44
N TYR A 296 -1.59 -1.17 33.12
CA TYR A 296 -0.71 -0.40 32.24
C TYR A 296 -1.55 0.67 31.52
N ASN A 297 -0.94 1.82 31.22
CA ASN A 297 -1.51 2.80 30.29
C ASN A 297 -0.73 2.67 28.99
N ILE A 298 -1.39 2.20 27.93
CA ILE A 298 -0.75 1.79 26.68
C ILE A 298 -1.31 2.64 25.53
N ASP A 299 -0.42 3.19 24.72
CA ASP A 299 -0.75 3.95 23.53
C ASP A 299 -0.72 3.04 22.29
N VAL A 300 -1.85 2.95 21.58
CA VAL A 300 -1.96 2.22 20.31
C VAL A 300 -2.16 3.23 19.19
N THR A 301 -1.13 3.44 18.37
CA THR A 301 -1.22 4.22 17.13
C THR A 301 -2.03 3.44 16.08
N LEU A 302 -2.94 4.12 15.39
CA LEU A 302 -3.71 3.56 14.28
C LEU A 302 -3.17 4.11 12.95
N SER A 303 -3.31 3.31 11.88
CA SER A 303 -3.00 3.67 10.50
C SER A 303 -3.48 5.08 10.11
N GLY A 304 -2.64 5.84 9.41
CA GLY A 304 -2.93 7.21 9.00
C GLY A 304 -4.22 7.35 8.19
N VAL A 305 -5.01 8.40 8.47
CA VAL A 305 -6.30 8.66 7.80
C VAL A 305 -6.40 10.07 7.25
N CYS A 306 -7.09 10.18 6.12
CA CYS A 306 -7.58 11.45 5.58
C CYS A 306 -9.06 11.26 5.17
N VAL A 307 -9.97 11.38 6.13
CA VAL A 307 -11.40 11.12 5.91
C VAL A 307 -12.29 12.26 6.36
N ARG A 308 -13.36 12.49 5.60
CA ARG A 308 -14.48 13.37 5.96
C ARG A 308 -15.73 12.53 6.11
N LEU A 309 -16.15 12.31 7.35
CA LEU A 309 -17.44 11.68 7.64
C LEU A 309 -18.54 12.74 7.60
N SER A 310 -19.62 12.43 6.89
CA SER A 310 -20.83 13.27 6.84
C SER A 310 -21.61 13.21 8.16
N ALA A 311 -22.49 14.18 8.39
CA ALA A 311 -23.43 14.11 9.50
C ALA A 311 -24.28 12.82 9.41
N GLY A 312 -24.64 12.24 10.55
CA GLY A 312 -25.33 10.94 10.64
C GLY A 312 -24.40 9.77 10.93
N TYR A 313 -23.20 9.75 10.34
CA TYR A 313 -22.19 8.72 10.63
C TYR A 313 -21.81 8.70 12.10
N ARG A 314 -21.66 7.49 12.67
CA ARG A 314 -21.19 7.30 14.05
C ARG A 314 -19.79 6.68 14.05
N LEU A 315 -18.89 7.17 14.90
CA LEU A 315 -17.62 6.49 15.14
C LEU A 315 -17.84 5.33 16.12
N ARG A 316 -17.32 4.15 15.76
CA ARG A 316 -17.23 2.98 16.62
C ARG A 316 -15.76 2.63 16.81
N LEU A 317 -15.34 2.44 18.05
CA LEU A 317 -14.08 1.78 18.37
C LEU A 317 -14.38 0.31 18.70
N ALA A 318 -13.75 -0.62 17.99
CA ALA A 318 -13.80 -2.04 18.30
C ALA A 318 -12.41 -2.48 18.77
N VAL A 319 -12.35 -3.17 19.91
CA VAL A 319 -11.10 -3.68 20.50
C VAL A 319 -11.25 -5.19 20.67
N SER A 320 -10.23 -5.96 20.29
CA SER A 320 -10.20 -7.42 20.42
C SER A 320 -8.79 -7.93 20.70
N THR A 321 -8.67 -9.09 21.33
CA THR A 321 -7.38 -9.77 21.58
C THR A 321 -6.97 -10.74 20.47
N ALA A 322 -7.81 -10.89 19.44
CA ALA A 322 -7.56 -11.68 18.24
C ALA A 322 -7.98 -10.90 16.99
N TYR A 323 -7.30 -11.18 15.86
CA TYR A 323 -7.68 -10.69 14.53
C TYR A 323 -7.27 -11.68 13.43
N TRP A 324 -7.45 -12.98 13.69
CA TRP A 324 -7.17 -14.07 12.75
C TRP A 324 -8.14 -14.03 11.55
N PRO A 325 -7.69 -14.30 10.30
CA PRO A 325 -6.33 -14.65 9.89
C PRO A 325 -5.51 -13.45 9.35
N PHE A 326 -5.77 -12.23 9.82
CA PHE A 326 -4.97 -11.07 9.43
C PHE A 326 -3.67 -10.94 10.26
N VAL A 327 -3.72 -11.33 11.53
CA VAL A 327 -2.57 -11.34 12.46
C VAL A 327 -2.43 -12.74 13.06
N TRP A 328 -1.20 -13.22 13.22
CA TRP A 328 -0.94 -14.46 13.94
C TRP A 328 -1.35 -14.31 15.42
N PRO A 329 -2.01 -15.30 16.04
CA PRO A 329 -2.43 -15.20 17.44
C PRO A 329 -1.24 -15.23 18.41
N SER A 330 -1.41 -14.60 19.58
CA SER A 330 -0.50 -14.79 20.73
C SER A 330 -0.45 -16.27 21.14
N PRO A 331 0.68 -16.75 21.71
CA PRO A 331 0.86 -18.17 22.07
C PRO A 331 -0.05 -18.68 23.19
N GLN A 332 -0.79 -17.78 23.85
CA GLN A 332 -1.73 -18.06 24.94
C GLN A 332 -3.03 -17.29 24.70
N SER A 333 -4.17 -17.89 25.08
CA SER A 333 -5.45 -17.18 25.06
C SER A 333 -5.50 -16.20 26.24
N ALA A 334 -5.60 -14.91 25.91
CA ALA A 334 -5.51 -13.81 26.86
C ALA A 334 -6.82 -13.00 26.92
N THR A 335 -7.24 -12.73 28.15
CA THR A 335 -8.33 -11.81 28.51
C THR A 335 -7.72 -10.47 28.90
N VAL A 336 -7.91 -9.47 28.05
CA VAL A 336 -7.54 -8.07 28.35
C VAL A 336 -8.75 -7.33 28.91
N THR A 337 -8.59 -6.77 30.10
CA THR A 337 -9.60 -5.92 30.77
C THR A 337 -9.26 -4.46 30.53
N ILE A 338 -10.19 -3.69 29.98
CA ILE A 338 -10.05 -2.23 29.79
C ILE A 338 -10.68 -1.49 30.97
N HIS A 339 -9.88 -0.68 31.65
CA HIS A 339 -10.30 0.13 32.80
C HIS A 339 -10.83 1.48 32.34
N LEU A 340 -12.08 1.77 32.70
CA LEU A 340 -12.79 3.02 32.35
C LEU A 340 -12.84 3.99 33.54
N ASN A 341 -11.74 4.10 34.30
CA ASN A 341 -11.63 4.99 35.45
C ASN A 341 -11.53 6.46 34.99
N ARG A 342 -12.28 7.36 35.64
CA ARG A 342 -12.22 8.81 35.35
C ARG A 342 -10.86 9.44 35.67
N SER A 343 -10.08 8.85 36.57
CA SER A 343 -8.75 9.36 36.97
C SER A 343 -7.65 9.05 35.96
N SER A 344 -7.81 8.00 35.16
CA SER A 344 -6.91 7.59 34.08
C SER A 344 -7.76 7.09 32.91
N PRO A 345 -8.43 8.00 32.18
CA PRO A 345 -9.44 7.61 31.20
C PRO A 345 -8.80 6.99 29.96
N SER A 346 -9.30 5.83 29.57
CA SER A 346 -9.07 5.29 28.22
C SER A 346 -9.70 6.24 27.18
N VAL A 347 -8.92 6.77 26.23
CA VAL A 347 -9.35 7.81 25.29
C VAL A 347 -8.92 7.55 23.85
N LEU A 348 -9.82 7.86 22.91
CA LEU A 348 -9.55 7.90 21.47
C LEU A 348 -9.11 9.33 21.08
N ILE A 349 -7.87 9.47 20.63
CA ILE A 349 -7.30 10.72 20.13
C ILE A 349 -7.49 10.76 18.61
N LEU A 350 -8.19 11.80 18.16
CA LEU A 350 -8.51 12.02 16.75
C LEU A 350 -7.73 13.21 16.20
N PRO A 351 -6.95 13.06 15.11
CA PRO A 351 -6.13 14.12 14.57
C PRO A 351 -7.03 15.00 13.67
N ARG A 352 -7.32 16.21 14.14
CA ARG A 352 -8.38 17.05 13.55
C ARG A 352 -7.81 18.18 12.71
N LEU A 353 -8.13 18.19 11.40
CA LEU A 353 -7.71 19.27 10.51
C LEU A 353 -8.44 20.58 10.87
N ALA A 354 -7.73 21.50 11.52
CA ALA A 354 -8.27 22.77 12.02
C ALA A 354 -8.36 23.89 10.97
N HIS A 355 -7.64 23.77 9.85
CA HIS A 355 -7.54 24.82 8.83
C HIS A 355 -8.44 24.56 7.62
N LYS A 356 -9.05 25.62 7.09
CA LYS A 356 -9.40 25.66 5.66
C LYS A 356 -8.10 25.94 4.89
N CYS A 357 -7.71 25.03 4.00
CA CYS A 357 -6.71 25.36 2.99
C CYS A 357 -7.32 26.46 2.11
N SER A 358 -6.65 27.62 2.03
CA SER A 358 -7.16 28.83 1.36
C SER A 358 -7.13 28.73 -0.17
N SER A 359 -6.33 27.80 -0.70
CA SER A 359 -6.30 27.40 -2.10
C SER A 359 -6.33 25.88 -2.17
N LYS A 360 -7.22 25.33 -3.01
CA LYS A 360 -7.01 23.98 -3.57
C LYS A 360 -5.90 24.13 -4.61
N PRO A 361 -4.80 23.35 -4.58
CA PRO A 361 -3.91 23.29 -5.74
C PRO A 361 -4.73 22.80 -6.93
N ASP A 362 -4.75 23.60 -8.00
CA ASP A 362 -5.38 23.17 -9.23
C ASP A 362 -4.34 22.39 -10.03
N PHE A 363 -4.40 21.08 -9.86
CA PHE A 363 -3.61 20.15 -10.65
C PHE A 363 -4.35 19.88 -11.96
N ASP A 364 -3.58 19.83 -13.05
CA ASP A 364 -4.05 19.30 -14.33
C ASP A 364 -4.57 17.85 -14.17
N LEU A 365 -5.34 17.39 -15.15
CA LEU A 365 -5.77 16.00 -15.18
C LEU A 365 -4.55 15.07 -15.25
N PRO A 366 -4.51 13.99 -14.46
CA PRO A 366 -3.40 13.04 -14.50
C PRO A 366 -3.29 12.44 -15.91
N GLU A 367 -2.10 12.49 -16.49
CA GLU A 367 -1.81 11.84 -17.78
C GLU A 367 -1.45 10.37 -17.56
N ILE A 368 -1.92 9.50 -18.46
CA ILE A 368 -1.60 8.06 -18.43
C ILE A 368 -1.27 7.52 -19.83
N ALA A 369 -0.52 6.43 -19.85
CA ALA A 369 -0.35 5.58 -21.03
C ALA A 369 -1.67 4.87 -21.42
N PRO A 370 -1.86 4.49 -22.69
CA PRO A 370 -2.91 3.57 -23.08
C PRO A 370 -2.68 2.20 -22.43
N GLY A 371 -3.78 1.52 -22.06
CA GLY A 371 -3.70 0.14 -21.57
C GLY A 371 -3.18 -0.81 -22.65
N LEU A 372 -2.39 -1.80 -22.23
CA LEU A 372 -1.96 -2.89 -23.11
C LEU A 372 -3.18 -3.69 -23.57
N LYS A 373 -3.33 -3.89 -24.88
CA LYS A 373 -4.37 -4.79 -25.41
C LYS A 373 -3.94 -6.23 -25.18
N VAL A 374 -4.68 -6.96 -24.37
CA VAL A 374 -4.46 -8.38 -24.07
C VAL A 374 -5.69 -9.19 -24.49
N ILE A 375 -5.53 -10.50 -24.67
CA ILE A 375 -6.64 -11.41 -24.94
C ILE A 375 -6.92 -12.20 -23.66
N THR A 376 -8.04 -11.91 -23.01
CA THR A 376 -8.55 -12.75 -21.92
C THR A 376 -9.09 -14.05 -22.52
N ILE A 377 -8.46 -15.17 -22.19
CA ILE A 377 -8.90 -16.53 -22.55
C ILE A 377 -9.91 -17.03 -21.50
N ARG A 378 -9.71 -16.62 -20.24
CA ARG A 378 -10.52 -17.05 -19.10
C ARG A 378 -10.54 -15.92 -18.07
N ASP A 379 -11.72 -15.53 -17.61
CA ASP A 379 -11.89 -14.47 -16.60
C ASP A 379 -11.36 -14.93 -15.24
N ASP A 380 -10.99 -13.96 -14.38
CA ASP A 380 -10.58 -14.21 -13.01
C ASP A 380 -11.79 -14.48 -12.09
N SER A 381 -11.55 -15.16 -10.98
CA SER A 381 -12.56 -15.39 -9.96
C SER A 381 -11.96 -15.56 -8.57
N ILE A 382 -12.72 -15.18 -7.55
CA ILE A 382 -12.36 -15.40 -6.15
C ILE A 382 -13.56 -15.93 -5.38
N SER A 383 -13.31 -16.92 -4.52
CA SER A 383 -14.31 -17.46 -3.60
C SER A 383 -13.69 -17.63 -2.22
N SER A 384 -14.51 -17.46 -1.18
CA SER A 384 -14.11 -17.74 0.20
C SER A 384 -15.21 -18.50 0.92
N ILE A 385 -14.83 -19.55 1.63
CA ILE A 385 -15.71 -20.40 2.42
C ILE A 385 -15.16 -20.41 3.85
N ARG A 386 -15.99 -20.02 4.81
CA ARG A 386 -15.71 -20.19 6.24
C ARG A 386 -16.57 -21.33 6.78
N THR A 387 -15.93 -22.26 7.48
CA THR A 387 -16.56 -23.40 8.15
C THR A 387 -16.18 -23.37 9.62
N PHE A 388 -17.10 -23.76 10.50
CA PHE A 388 -16.84 -24.00 11.91
C PHE A 388 -17.29 -25.42 12.25
N ASP A 389 -16.37 -26.23 12.79
CA ASP A 389 -16.65 -27.54 13.36
C ASP A 389 -16.96 -27.35 14.85
N GLU A 390 -18.24 -27.45 15.22
CA GLU A 390 -18.70 -27.27 16.60
C GLU A 390 -18.21 -28.37 17.56
N ILE A 391 -17.80 -29.54 17.05
CA ILE A 391 -17.38 -30.69 17.87
C ILE A 391 -15.89 -30.57 18.22
N ASN A 392 -15.07 -30.19 17.25
CA ASN A 392 -13.62 -30.02 17.41
C ASN A 392 -13.20 -28.57 17.71
N GLU A 393 -14.16 -27.64 17.70
CA GLU A 393 -14.01 -26.19 17.91
C GLU A 393 -13.03 -25.54 16.90
N ILE A 394 -13.01 -26.08 15.66
CA ILE A 394 -12.09 -25.67 14.59
C ILE A 394 -12.79 -24.70 13.65
N SER A 395 -12.19 -23.51 13.48
CA SER A 395 -12.53 -22.55 12.42
C SER A 395 -11.60 -22.72 11.24
N THR A 396 -12.17 -22.96 10.05
CA THR A 396 -11.44 -23.00 8.77
C THR A 396 -11.91 -21.85 7.87
N LEU A 397 -10.99 -21.11 7.27
CA LEU A 397 -11.24 -20.22 6.14
C LEU A 397 -10.46 -20.74 4.93
N LYS A 398 -11.18 -21.18 3.90
CA LYS A 398 -10.61 -21.53 2.58
C LYS A 398 -10.87 -20.40 1.60
N ILE A 399 -9.83 -19.91 0.94
CA ILE A 399 -9.90 -18.94 -0.14
C ILE A 399 -9.35 -19.63 -1.40
N THR A 400 -10.18 -19.73 -2.44
CA THR A 400 -9.75 -20.21 -3.75
C THR A 400 -9.80 -19.00 -4.69
N LYS A 401 -8.63 -18.64 -5.23
CA LYS A 401 -8.45 -17.52 -6.14
C LYS A 401 -7.85 -18.00 -7.45
N ASP A 402 -8.47 -17.59 -8.52
CA ASP A 402 -8.09 -17.90 -9.89
C ASP A 402 -7.85 -16.56 -10.61
N ASN A 403 -6.61 -16.31 -11.06
CA ASN A 403 -6.23 -15.03 -11.68
C ASN A 403 -6.64 -14.94 -13.16
N GLY A 404 -7.39 -15.92 -13.67
CA GLY A 404 -7.76 -15.99 -15.08
C GLY A 404 -6.63 -16.51 -15.97
N CYS A 405 -6.84 -16.44 -17.28
CA CYS A 405 -5.87 -16.82 -18.29
C CYS A 405 -5.78 -15.70 -19.34
N ILE A 406 -4.57 -15.14 -19.52
CA ILE A 406 -4.34 -13.95 -20.35
C ILE A 406 -3.21 -14.25 -21.35
N LEU A 407 -3.48 -13.99 -22.64
CA LEU A 407 -2.48 -14.01 -23.71
C LEU A 407 -2.03 -12.59 -24.06
N TYR A 408 -0.72 -12.38 -24.04
CA TYR A 408 -0.06 -11.11 -24.33
C TYR A 408 0.26 -10.93 -25.82
N PRO A 409 0.44 -9.67 -26.31
CA PRO A 409 0.80 -9.40 -27.70
C PRO A 409 2.11 -10.01 -28.20
N ASP A 410 3.02 -10.36 -27.30
CA ASP A 410 4.29 -11.03 -27.59
C ASP A 410 4.20 -12.56 -27.53
N GLY A 411 2.99 -13.11 -27.31
CA GLY A 411 2.72 -14.54 -27.31
C GLY A 411 2.91 -15.22 -25.94
N HIS A 412 3.33 -14.50 -24.91
CA HIS A 412 3.39 -15.05 -23.56
C HIS A 412 1.99 -15.28 -22.98
N LEU A 413 1.83 -16.37 -22.23
CA LEU A 413 0.61 -16.74 -21.51
C LEU A 413 0.83 -16.55 -20.01
N PHE A 414 -0.15 -15.97 -19.32
CA PHE A 414 -0.24 -15.94 -17.86
C PHE A 414 -1.51 -16.67 -17.43
N ASP A 415 -1.35 -17.70 -16.59
CA ASP A 415 -2.43 -18.46 -15.94
C ASP A 415 -1.92 -18.81 -14.53
N GLU A 416 -2.61 -18.38 -13.49
CA GLU A 416 -2.23 -18.69 -12.10
C GLU A 416 -3.49 -18.98 -11.27
N THR A 417 -3.49 -20.13 -10.60
CA THR A 417 -4.52 -20.50 -9.61
C THR A 417 -3.87 -20.67 -8.24
N SER A 418 -4.60 -20.32 -7.19
CA SER A 418 -4.14 -20.46 -5.82
C SER A 418 -5.26 -20.84 -4.86
N GLU A 419 -4.89 -21.63 -3.85
CA GLU A 419 -5.75 -22.00 -2.75
C GLU A 419 -5.03 -21.72 -1.45
N SER A 420 -5.67 -21.00 -0.53
CA SER A 420 -5.16 -20.70 0.80
C SER A 420 -6.15 -21.18 1.86
N VAL A 421 -5.69 -22.03 2.77
CA VAL A 421 -6.50 -22.60 3.86
C VAL A 421 -5.90 -22.15 5.18
N TYR A 422 -6.66 -21.37 5.94
CA TYR A 422 -6.35 -20.92 7.29
C TYR A 422 -7.18 -21.76 8.26
N GLU A 423 -6.55 -22.30 9.30
CA GLU A 423 -7.25 -23.08 10.30
C GLU A 423 -6.73 -22.77 11.71
N ILE A 424 -7.63 -22.76 12.69
CA ILE A 424 -7.33 -22.58 14.11
C ILE A 424 -8.42 -23.27 14.96
N ASN A 425 -8.05 -23.85 16.10
CA ASN A 425 -9.00 -24.15 17.18
C ASN A 425 -9.23 -22.87 17.99
N GLU A 426 -10.49 -22.44 18.16
CA GLU A 426 -10.86 -21.14 18.76
C GLU A 426 -10.35 -20.93 20.19
N TYR A 427 -10.02 -22.01 20.92
CA TYR A 427 -9.50 -21.96 22.29
C TYR A 427 -8.01 -22.31 22.40
N GLY A 428 -7.42 -22.88 21.35
CA GLY A 428 -6.02 -23.31 21.27
C GLY A 428 -5.22 -22.54 20.23
N PRO A 429 -4.74 -21.31 20.51
CA PRO A 429 -4.11 -20.45 19.50
C PRO A 429 -2.82 -21.02 18.89
N GLN A 430 -2.16 -21.96 19.57
CA GLN A 430 -0.98 -22.67 19.06
C GLN A 430 -1.29 -23.66 17.93
N THR A 431 -2.57 -23.93 17.66
CA THR A 431 -3.01 -24.79 16.53
C THR A 431 -3.14 -24.02 15.21
N ALA A 432 -2.96 -22.69 15.23
CA ALA A 432 -3.02 -21.85 14.05
C ALA A 432 -2.09 -22.38 12.94
N ARG A 433 -2.66 -22.64 11.77
CA ARG A 433 -1.94 -23.15 10.60
C ARG A 433 -2.45 -22.52 9.32
N VAL A 434 -1.54 -22.36 8.36
CA VAL A 434 -1.88 -21.90 7.00
C VAL A 434 -1.22 -22.82 5.99
N GLN A 435 -2.00 -23.25 5.01
CA GLN A 435 -1.51 -23.99 3.85
C GLN A 435 -1.85 -23.17 2.60
N ILE A 436 -0.84 -22.95 1.74
CA ILE A 436 -1.01 -22.32 0.44
C ILE A 436 -0.58 -23.30 -0.64
N GLN A 437 -1.42 -23.48 -1.65
CA GLN A 437 -1.03 -24.10 -2.90
C GLN A 437 -1.15 -23.06 -4.02
N ARG A 438 -0.19 -23.05 -4.94
CA ARG A 438 -0.27 -22.30 -6.20
C ARG A 438 0.07 -23.21 -7.36
N ASN A 439 -0.60 -23.00 -8.48
CA ASN A 439 -0.28 -23.63 -9.76
C ASN A 439 -0.18 -22.50 -10.80
N ALA A 440 0.94 -22.47 -11.53
CA ALA A 440 1.29 -21.50 -12.57
C ALA A 440 2.12 -22.21 -13.66
#